data_AF-A0A3D5EH27-F1
#
_entry.id   AF-A0A3D5EH27-F1
#
_cell.length_a   1.000
_cell.length_b   1.000
_cell.length_c   1.000
_cell.angle_alpha   90.00
_cell.angle_beta   90.00
_cell.angle_gamma   90.00
#
_symmetry.space_group_name_H-M   'P 1'
#
loop_
_entity.id
_entity.type
_entity.pdbx_description
1 polymer ?
#
loop_
_entity_poly.entity_id
_entity_poly.type
_entity_poly.pdbx_seq_one_letter_code
_entity_poly.pdbx_strand_id
1 'polypeptide(L)' 'MYTNKIQENPRTIQQLIDEFGYSYRDLEPLVGYSPSMICRLLKGQRTIRSRHRRRFAQVFGLKENQIIWPNK' A
#
# COMPACT_ATOMS: atom_id res chain seq x y z
N MET A 1 -22.69 -16.54 8.95
CA MET A 1 -21.24 -16.50 9.25
C MET A 1 -20.50 -16.32 7.94
N TYR A 2 -20.18 -15.08 7.57
CA TYR A 2 -19.41 -14.85 6.35
C TYR A 2 -17.96 -15.27 6.61
N THR A 3 -17.60 -16.43 6.08
CA THR A 3 -16.21 -16.86 5.98
C THR A 3 -15.51 -15.88 5.05
N ASN A 4 -14.87 -14.87 5.64
CA ASN A 4 -13.90 -14.04 4.94
C ASN A 4 -12.76 -14.97 4.52
N LYS A 5 -12.90 -15.55 3.32
CA LYS A 5 -11.77 -16.10 2.58
C LYS A 5 -10.80 -14.93 2.45
N ILE A 6 -9.78 -14.93 3.29
CA ILE A 6 -8.58 -14.13 3.09
C ILE A 6 -8.04 -14.62 1.76
N GLN A 7 -8.50 -13.99 0.68
CA GLN A 7 -8.04 -14.30 -0.66
C GLN A 7 -6.55 -14.02 -0.65
N GLU A 8 -5.75 -15.07 -0.82
CA GLU A 8 -4.30 -15.01 -1.07
C GLU A 8 -3.97 -14.33 -2.42
N ASN A 9 -4.87 -13.49 -2.93
CA ASN A 9 -4.64 -12.72 -4.14
C ASN A 9 -3.81 -11.50 -3.78
N PRO A 10 -2.72 -11.25 -4.51
CA PRO A 10 -1.94 -10.05 -4.31
C PRO A 10 -2.83 -8.82 -4.60
N ARG A 11 -2.80 -7.82 -3.72
CA ARG A 11 -3.65 -6.61 -3.81
C ARG A 11 -2.80 -5.40 -4.11
N THR A 12 -3.33 -4.45 -4.86
CA THR A 12 -2.64 -3.17 -5.07
C THR A 12 -2.72 -2.33 -3.78
N ILE A 13 -1.75 -1.43 -3.59
CA ILE A 13 -1.79 -0.50 -2.46
C ILE A 13 -3.09 0.32 -2.48
N GLN A 14 -3.60 0.67 -3.67
CA GLN A 14 -4.83 1.44 -3.81
C GLN A 14 -6.05 0.66 -3.27
N GLN A 15 -6.15 -0.64 -3.56
CA GLN A 15 -7.18 -1.51 -2.96
C GLN A 15 -7.04 -1.60 -1.44
N LEU A 16 -5.82 -1.68 -0.92
CA LEU A 16 -5.60 -1.71 0.53
C LEU A 16 -6.01 -0.39 1.19
N ILE A 17 -5.78 0.75 0.52
CA ILE A 17 -6.20 2.05 1.01
C ILE A 17 -7.74 2.11 1.09
N ASP A 18 -8.43 1.66 0.04
CA ASP A 18 -9.89 1.63 -0.01
C ASP A 18 -10.49 0.63 0.99
N GLU A 19 -9.90 -0.56 1.14
CA GLU A 19 -10.36 -1.63 2.05
C GLU A 19 -10.22 -1.24 3.52
N PHE A 20 -9.11 -0.59 3.89
CA PHE A 20 -8.89 -0.11 5.24
C PHE A 20 -9.55 1.27 5.50
N GLY A 21 -10.11 1.91 4.47
CA GLY A 21 -10.75 3.22 4.59
C GLY A 21 -9.78 4.36 4.89
N TYR A 22 -8.51 4.23 4.50
CA TYR A 22 -7.50 5.27 4.74
C TYR A 22 -7.52 6.33 3.64
N SER A 23 -7.23 7.58 4.01
CA SER A 23 -6.84 8.61 3.06
C SER A 23 -5.31 8.69 2.95
N TYR A 24 -4.80 9.32 1.88
CA TYR A 24 -3.36 9.58 1.76
C TYR A 24 -2.79 10.44 2.90
N ARG A 25 -3.63 11.26 3.55
CA ARG A 25 -3.24 12.02 4.75
C ARG A 25 -3.10 11.13 5.97
N ASP A 26 -3.97 10.13 6.12
CA ASP A 26 -3.92 9.19 7.24
C ASP A 26 -2.70 8.27 7.12
N LEU A 27 -2.28 7.99 5.88
CA LEU A 27 -1.06 7.23 5.62
C LEU A 27 0.21 8.02 5.90
N GLU A 28 0.21 9.36 5.82
CA GLU A 28 1.41 10.17 6.04
C GLU A 28 2.14 9.86 7.37
N PRO A 29 1.48 9.90 8.55
CA PRO A 29 2.14 9.57 9.80
C PRO A 29 2.54 8.09 9.91
N LEU A 30 1.84 7.19 9.21
CA LEU A 30 2.12 5.74 9.25
C LEU A 30 3.35 5.38 8.42
N VAL A 31 3.38 5.85 7.17
CA VAL A 31 4.43 5.51 6.21
C VAL A 31 5.60 6.50 6.28
N GLY A 32 5.41 7.69 6.84
CA GLY A 32 6.42 8.75 6.93
C GLY A 32 6.69 9.45 5.60
N TYR A 33 5.73 9.44 4.68
CA TYR A 33 5.83 10.09 3.37
C TYR A 33 4.64 11.03 3.17
N SER A 34 4.89 12.22 2.64
CA SER A 34 3.80 13.17 2.37
C SER A 34 2.79 12.63 1.36
N PRO A 35 1.51 13.04 1.43
CA PRO A 35 0.44 12.54 0.57
C PRO A 35 0.77 12.65 -0.93
N SER A 36 1.42 13.73 -1.34
CA SER A 36 1.87 13.93 -2.73
C SER A 36 2.93 12.91 -3.15
N MET A 37 3.85 12.54 -2.24
CA MET A 37 4.85 11.52 -2.52
C MET A 37 4.22 10.13 -2.62
N ILE A 38 3.28 9.81 -1.72
CA ILE A 38 2.49 8.57 -1.79
C ILE A 38 1.76 8.49 -3.14
N CYS A 39 1.01 9.53 -3.50
CA CYS A 39 0.30 9.60 -4.79
C CYS A 39 1.24 9.40 -5.99
N ARG A 40 2.43 10.04 -6.00
CA ARG A 40 3.42 9.86 -7.07
C ARG A 40 4.00 8.45 -7.12
N LEU A 41 4.19 7.79 -5.98
CA LEU A 41 4.64 6.40 -5.92
C LEU A 41 3.57 5.46 -6.47
N LEU A 42 2.31 5.68 -6.10
CA LEU A 42 1.19 4.85 -6.54
C LEU A 42 0.88 4.99 -8.03
N LYS A 43 1.01 6.21 -8.57
CA LYS A 43 0.82 6.49 -10.00
C LYS A 43 2.01 6.08 -10.88
N GLY A 44 3.05 5.45 -10.32
CA GLY A 44 4.27 5.11 -11.06
C GLY A 44 5.13 6.31 -11.48
N GLN A 45 4.77 7.54 -11.10
CA GLN A 45 5.52 8.76 -11.38
C GLN A 45 6.86 8.81 -10.62
N ARG A 46 6.98 8.01 -9.54
CA ARG A 46 8.24 7.76 -8.83
C ARG A 46 8.48 6.26 -8.68
N THR A 47 9.75 5.88 -8.77
CA THR A 47 10.18 4.50 -8.53
C THR A 47 10.00 4.12 -7.06
N ILE A 48 9.26 3.04 -6.83
CA ILE A 48 9.15 2.39 -5.52
C ILE A 48 10.45 1.62 -5.24
N ARG A 49 11.16 2.01 -4.18
CA ARG A 49 12.38 1.34 -3.69
C ARG A 49 12.02 0.36 -2.58
N SER A 50 12.94 -0.55 -2.25
CA SER A 50 12.75 -1.57 -1.20
C SER A 50 12.34 -0.97 0.16
N ARG A 51 12.87 0.21 0.51
CA ARG A 51 12.45 0.93 1.74
C ARG A 51 10.98 1.36 1.73
N HIS A 52 10.46 1.74 0.56
CA HIS A 52 9.05 2.10 0.41
C HIS A 52 8.20 0.84 0.56
N ARG A 53 8.62 -0.26 -0.09
CA ARG A 53 7.92 -1.55 -0.04
C ARG A 53 7.77 -2.07 1.39
N ARG A 54 8.89 -2.15 2.12
CA ARG A 54 8.89 -2.56 3.54
C ARG A 54 7.97 -1.71 4.39
N ARG A 55 7.97 -0.39 4.18
CA ARG A 55 7.17 0.52 5.00
C ARG A 55 5.67 0.37 4.75
N PHE A 56 5.24 0.29 3.49
CA PHE A 56 3.84 0.01 3.17
C PHE A 56 3.42 -1.38 3.67
N ALA A 57 4.26 -2.40 3.47
CA ALA A 57 4.02 -3.75 3.97
C ALA A 57 3.82 -3.77 5.51
N GLN A 58 4.66 -3.06 6.26
CA GLN A 58 4.51 -2.90 7.71
C GLN A 58 3.21 -2.21 8.10
N VAL A 59 2.85 -1.11 7.42
CA VAL A 59 1.63 -0.34 7.72
C VAL A 59 0.38 -1.17 7.50
N PHE A 60 0.33 -1.96 6.44
CA PHE A 60 -0.82 -2.83 6.15
C PHE A 60 -0.76 -4.20 6.85
N GLY A 61 0.31 -4.50 7.59
CA GLY A 61 0.50 -5.81 8.23
C GLY A 61 0.64 -6.96 7.23
N LEU A 62 1.10 -6.68 6.01
CA LEU A 62 1.22 -7.64 4.91
C LEU A 62 2.68 -7.91 4.57
N LYS A 63 2.94 -9.02 3.88
CA LYS A 63 4.26 -9.31 3.30
C LYS A 63 4.42 -8.59 1.95
N GLU A 64 5.66 -8.27 1.58
CA GLU A 64 5.95 -7.58 0.31
C GLU A 64 5.46 -8.33 -0.94
N ASN A 65 5.35 -9.66 -0.87
CA ASN A 65 4.84 -10.52 -1.95
C ASN A 65 3.32 -10.57 -2.04
N GLN A 66 2.60 -10.06 -1.03
CA GLN A 66 1.13 -9.95 -1.03
C GLN A 66 0.65 -8.61 -1.61
N ILE A 67 1.57 -7.70 -1.90
CA ILE A 67 1.28 -6.36 -2.42
C ILE A 67 1.73 -6.27 -3.87
N ILE A 68 0.82 -5.90 -4.76
CA ILE A 68 1.12 -5.52 -6.14
C ILE A 68 1.69 -4.12 -6.13
N TRP A 69 2.98 -4.03 -6.45
CA TRP A 69 3.68 -2.76 -6.59
C TRP A 69 3.49 -2.21 -8.00
N PRO A 70 3.13 -0.92 -8.18
CA PRO A 70 3.13 -0.31 -9.49
C PRO A 70 4.56 -0.34 -10.05
N ASN A 71 4.74 -1.12 -11.11
CA ASN A 71 5.96 -1.09 -11.91
C ASN A 71 5.92 0.12 -12.84
N LYS A 72 7.11 0.67 -13.09
CA LYS A 72 7.31 1.73 -14.08
C LYS A 72 7.29 1.16 -15.49
#